data_AF-A0A265N6U0-F1
#
_entry.id   AF-A0A265N6U0-F1
#
_cell.length_a   1.000
_cell.length_b   1.000
_cell.length_c   1.000
_cell.angle_alpha   90.00
_cell.angle_beta   90.00
_cell.angle_gamma   90.00
#
_symmetry.space_group_name_H-M   'P 1'
#
loop_
_entity.id
_entity.type
_entity.pdbx_description
1 polymer ?
#
loop_
_entity_poly.entity_id
_entity_poly.type
_entity_poly.pdbx_seq_one_letter_code
_entity_poly.pdbx_strand_id
1 'polypeptide(L)'
;MLKYIGFTVIFIGTYLLLQIITGVVSTMFYTPDVSTVLETGKIFPDKIEFGNTDPLLVILFGIISFCVAIAVMKFFKVIAKQ
;
A
#
# COMPACT_ATOMS: atom_id res chain seq x y z
N MET A 1 26.64 -0.03 9.53
CA MET A 1 25.81 -1.15 10.04
C MET A 1 24.55 -0.65 10.75
N LEU A 2 24.66 0.05 11.89
CA LEU A 2 23.48 0.45 12.69
C LEU A 2 22.45 1.29 11.94
N LYS A 3 22.88 2.21 11.06
CA LYS A 3 21.99 3.03 10.21
C LYS A 3 21.13 2.18 9.25
N TYR A 4 21.70 1.10 8.73
CA TYR A 4 20.99 0.19 7.83
C TYR A 4 20.00 -0.68 8.60
N ILE A 5 20.39 -1.16 9.78
CA ILE A 5 19.48 -1.92 10.67
C ILE A 5 18.29 -1.05 11.09
N GLY A 6 18.54 0.20 11.49
CA GLY A 6 17.48 1.15 11.83
C GLY A 6 16.53 1.43 10.67
N PHE A 7 17.06 1.61 9.46
CA PHE A 7 16.25 1.73 8.26
C PHE A 7 15.39 0.48 8.01
N THR A 8 15.96 -0.72 8.11
CA THR A 8 15.24 -1.98 7.90
C THR A 8 14.08 -2.15 8.89
N VAL A 9 14.28 -1.84 10.17
CA VAL A 9 13.21 -1.95 11.19
C VAL A 9 12.07 -0.97 10.89
N ILE A 10 12.39 0.28 10.56
CA ILE A 10 11.38 1.29 10.21
C ILE A 10 10.63 0.90 8.94
N PHE A 11 11.35 0.40 7.93
CA PHE A 11 10.76 -0.08 6.68
C PHE A 11 9.80 -1.24 6.93
N ILE A 12 10.20 -2.26 7.70
CA ILE A 12 9.35 -3.40 8.03
C ILE A 12 8.10 -2.93 8.80
N GLY A 13 8.27 -2.06 9.80
CA GLY A 13 7.13 -1.53 10.57
C GLY A 13 6.14 -0.77 9.70
N THR A 14 6.65 0.08 8.80
CA THR A 14 5.81 0.85 7.84
C THR A 14 5.12 -0.08 6.85
N TYR A 15 5.84 -1.07 6.33
CA TYR A 15 5.30 -2.06 5.40
C TYR A 15 4.18 -2.90 6.03
N LEU A 16 4.37 -3.36 7.27
CA LEU A 16 3.33 -4.10 8.00
C LEU A 16 2.08 -3.24 8.23
N LEU A 17 2.26 -1.97 8.62
CA LEU A 17 1.16 -1.04 8.80
C LEU A 17 0.40 -0.81 7.49
N LEU A 18 1.12 -0.65 6.37
CA LEU A 18 0.52 -0.55 5.05
C LEU A 18 -0.30 -1.80 4.71
N GLN A 19 0.24 -3.00 4.96
CA GLN A 19 -0.45 -4.27 4.68
C GLN A 19 -1.70 -4.48 5.54
N ILE A 20 -1.69 -4.03 6.80
CA ILE A 20 -2.89 -4.07 7.65
C ILE A 20 -3.97 -3.14 7.08
N ILE A 21 -3.60 -1.91 6.71
CA ILE A 21 -4.56 -0.94 6.16
C ILE A 21 -5.14 -1.43 4.84
N THR A 22 -4.29 -1.88 3.91
CA THR A 22 -4.77 -2.42 2.62
C THR A 22 -5.65 -3.65 2.84
N GLY A 23 -5.27 -4.56 3.74
CA GLY A 23 -6.08 -5.72 4.10
C GLY A 23 -7.46 -5.34 4.64
N VAL A 24 -7.54 -4.39 5.59
CA VAL A 24 -8.80 -3.90 6.14
C VAL A 24 -9.67 -3.28 5.04
N VAL A 25 -9.10 -2.40 4.22
CA VAL A 25 -9.81 -1.78 3.10
C VAL A 25 -10.34 -2.85 2.14
N SER A 26 -9.51 -3.82 1.77
CA SER A 26 -9.94 -4.94 0.92
C SER A 26 -11.09 -5.73 1.53
N THR A 27 -11.07 -6.01 2.83
CA THR A 27 -12.17 -6.74 3.50
C THR A 27 -13.47 -5.95 3.59
N MET A 28 -13.41 -4.60 3.61
CA MET A 28 -14.62 -3.77 3.55
C MET A 28 -15.31 -3.83 2.20
N PHE A 29 -14.54 -3.94 1.10
CA PHE A 29 -15.07 -3.99 -0.26
C PHE A 29 -15.29 -5.41 -0.78
N TYR A 30 -14.72 -6.42 -0.11
CA TYR A 30 -14.79 -7.81 -0.55
C TYR A 30 -14.69 -8.80 0.61
N THR A 31 -15.67 -9.69 0.69
CA THR A 31 -15.58 -10.91 1.50
C THR A 31 -15.59 -12.11 0.56
N PRO A 32 -14.52 -12.92 0.51
CA PRO A 32 -14.47 -14.09 -0.35
C PRO A 32 -15.47 -15.15 0.10
N ASP A 33 -16.19 -15.74 -0.86
CA ASP A 33 -16.88 -17.00 -0.63
C ASP A 33 -15.86 -18.14 -0.60
N VAL A 34 -15.68 -18.73 0.59
CA VAL A 34 -14.71 -19.79 0.85
C VAL A 34 -14.94 -21.00 -0.06
N SER A 35 -16.19 -21.33 -0.38
CA SER A 35 -16.52 -22.48 -1.23
C SER A 35 -16.04 -22.25 -2.67
N THR A 36 -16.29 -21.05 -3.21
CA THR A 36 -15.87 -20.66 -4.55
C THR A 36 -14.34 -20.57 -4.66
N VAL A 37 -13.67 -20.00 -3.65
CA VAL A 37 -12.21 -19.86 -3.63
C VAL A 37 -11.53 -21.23 -3.58
N LEU A 38 -12.07 -22.18 -2.82
CA LEU A 38 -11.52 -23.52 -2.69
C LEU A 38 -11.68 -24.33 -3.99
N GLU A 39 -12.79 -24.15 -4.71
CA GLU A 39 -13.07 -24.87 -5.97
C GLU A 39 -12.32 -24.30 -7.19
N THR A 40 -12.19 -22.98 -7.29
CA THR A 40 -11.57 -22.34 -8.47
C THR A 40 -10.13 -21.87 -8.25
N GLY A 41 -9.66 -21.82 -7.00
CA GLY A 41 -8.36 -21.23 -6.64
C GLY A 41 -8.24 -19.74 -6.97
N LYS A 42 -9.33 -19.11 -7.43
CA LYS A 42 -9.36 -17.72 -7.85
C LYS A 42 -9.97 -16.88 -6.74
N ILE A 43 -9.14 -16.02 -6.18
CA ILE A 43 -9.56 -14.92 -5.31
C ILE A 43 -9.93 -13.79 -6.28
N PHE A 44 -11.16 -13.80 -6.81
CA PHE A 44 -11.57 -13.00 -7.98
C PHE A 44 -11.20 -11.50 -7.85
N PRO A 45 -10.29 -10.98 -8.70
CA PRO A 45 -9.95 -9.56 -8.74
C PRO A 45 -11.08 -8.71 -9.36
N ASP A 46 -11.99 -9.32 -10.12
CA ASP A 46 -13.03 -8.61 -10.88
C ASP A 46 -14.15 -8.01 -10.02
N LYS A 47 -14.21 -8.37 -8.72
CA LYS A 47 -15.19 -7.82 -7.77
C LYS A 47 -14.62 -6.73 -6.86
N ILE A 48 -13.33 -6.44 -6.95
CA ILE A 48 -12.68 -5.41 -6.14
C ILE A 48 -12.38 -4.22 -7.05
N GLU A 49 -13.17 -3.14 -6.93
CA GLU A 49 -12.99 -1.92 -7.75
C GLU A 49 -11.58 -1.31 -7.64
N PHE A 50 -10.89 -1.56 -6.52
CA PHE A 50 -9.51 -1.13 -6.27
C PHE A 50 -8.44 -2.21 -6.50
N GLY A 51 -8.83 -3.45 -6.82
CA GLY A 51 -7.91 -4.54 -7.17
C GLY A 51 -7.56 -4.56 -8.65
N ASN A 52 -8.26 -3.76 -9.45
CA ASN A 52 -8.10 -3.73 -10.90
C ASN A 52 -6.81 -3.02 -11.30
N THR A 53 -6.09 -3.62 -12.25
CA THR A 53 -4.94 -3.02 -12.96
C THR A 53 -5.38 -1.93 -13.93
N ASP A 54 -6.40 -1.13 -13.58
CA ASP A 54 -6.86 -0.03 -14.40
C ASP A 54 -5.71 0.99 -14.53
N PRO A 55 -5.17 1.20 -15.74
CA PRO A 55 -4.04 2.10 -15.95
C PRO A 55 -4.30 3.50 -15.40
N LEU A 56 -5.54 3.99 -15.40
CA LEU A 56 -5.89 5.32 -14.90
C LEU A 56 -5.78 5.40 -13.38
N LEU A 57 -6.26 4.39 -12.65
CA LEU A 57 -6.11 4.33 -11.20
C LEU A 57 -4.63 4.20 -10.80
N VAL A 58 -3.86 3.40 -11.55
CA VAL A 58 -2.41 3.26 -11.33
C VAL A 58 -1.70 4.60 -11.52
N ILE A 59 -2.02 5.34 -12.59
CA ILE A 59 -1.46 6.67 -12.84
C ILE A 59 -1.86 7.66 -11.73
N LEU A 60 -3.13 7.65 -11.31
CA LEU A 60 -3.64 8.50 -10.24
C LEU A 60 -2.87 8.25 -8.92
N PHE A 61 -2.74 7.00 -8.50
CA PHE A 61 -1.96 6.64 -7.31
C PHE A 61 -0.46 6.95 -7.48
N GLY A 62 0.08 6.82 -8.69
CA GLY A 62 1.43 7.27 -9.02
C GLY A 62 1.64 8.76 -8.78
N ILE A 63 0.70 9.60 -9.22
CA ILE A 63 0.73 11.06 -9.01
C ILE A 63 0.62 11.40 -7.52
N ILE A 64 -0.31 10.76 -6.80
CA ILE A 64 -0.47 10.96 -5.35
C ILE A 64 0.83 10.61 -4.62
N SER A 65 1.44 9.47 -4.96
CA SER A 65 2.71 9.02 -4.39
C SER A 65 3.85 10.03 -4.66
N PHE A 66 3.92 10.58 -5.88
CA PHE A 66 4.90 11.60 -6.24
C PHE A 66 4.71 12.89 -5.42
N CYS A 67 3.48 13.36 -5.25
CA CYS A 67 3.16 14.53 -4.42
C CYS A 67 3.54 14.30 -2.95
N VAL A 68 3.26 13.12 -2.40
CA VAL A 68 3.65 12.73 -1.04
C VAL A 68 5.17 12.72 -0.90
N ALA A 69 5.90 12.15 -1.86
CA ALA A 69 7.36 12.12 -1.84
C ALA A 69 7.97 13.54 -1.82
N ILE A 70 7.43 14.48 -2.60
CA ILE A 70 7.84 15.89 -2.56
C ILE A 70 7.57 16.52 -1.19
N ALA A 71 6.39 16.28 -0.62
CA ALA A 71 6.03 16.81 0.69
C ALA A 71 6.96 16.28 1.80
N VAL A 72 7.26 14.98 1.79
CA VAL A 72 8.20 14.34 2.72
C VAL A 72 9.60 14.93 2.58
N MET A 73 10.12 15.10 1.35
CA MET A 73 11.43 15.72 1.14
C MET A 73 11.48 17.17 1.62
N LYS A 74 10.41 17.94 1.44
CA LYS A 74 10.31 19.30 2.01
C LYS A 74 10.34 19.27 3.52
N PHE A 75 9.59 18.37 4.16
CA PHE A 75 9.54 18.23 5.61
C PHE A 75 10.91 17.85 6.20
N PHE A 76 11.62 16.89 5.60
CA PHE A 76 12.99 16.54 6.01
C PHE A 76 13.97 17.71 5.87
N LYS A 77 13.87 18.51 4.79
CA LYS A 77 14.69 19.72 4.64
C LYS A 77 14.41 20.77 5.72
N VAL A 78 13.16 20.89 6.17
CA VAL A 78 12.79 21.81 7.26
C VAL A 78 13.39 21.34 8.58
N ILE A 79 13.27 20.05 8.91
CA ILE A 79 13.83 19.47 10.14
C ILE A 79 15.36 19.54 10.14
N ALA A 80 16.02 19.26 9.02
CA ALA A 80 17.48 19.26 8.94
C ALA A 80 18.13 20.67 8.94
N LYS A 81 17.32 21.74 8.80
CA LYS A 81 17.77 23.13 8.92
C LYS A 81 17.61 23.69 10.34
N GLN A 82 16.89 22.99 11.23
CA GLN A 82 16.85 23.25 12.67
C GLN A 82 18.00 22.52 13.36
#